data_AF-A0A355WK04-F1
#
_entry.id   AF-A0A355WK04-F1
#
_cell.length_a   1.000
_cell.length_b   1.000
_cell.length_c   1.000
_cell.angle_alpha   90.00
_cell.angle_beta   90.00
_cell.angle_gamma   90.00
#
_symmetry.space_group_name_H-M   'P 1'
#
loop_
_entity.id
_entity.type
_entity.pdbx_description
1 polymer ?
#
loop_
_entity_poly.entity_id
_entity_poly.type
_entity_poly.pdbx_seq_one_letter_code
_entity_poly.pdbx_strand_id
1 'polypeptide(L)'
;MGAGFTLFAFAENPRVADAFQAAADTIGVPLNIVRDAAAPARLRYGSDFVLVRPDQFVVWAGNDAADPNEILRRATGRTIDA
;
A
#
# COMPACT_ATOMS: atom_id res chain seq x y z
N MET A 1 -9.56 10.61 10.08
CA MET A 1 -10.17 9.68 9.13
C MET A 1 -9.05 9.12 8.25
N GLY A 2 -8.67 7.85 8.23
CA GLY A 2 -9.06 6.67 8.99
C GLY A 2 -7.85 6.07 9.73
N ALA A 3 -8.11 5.10 10.61
CA ALA A 3 -7.15 4.60 11.59
C ALA A 3 -6.04 3.68 11.02
N GLY A 4 -5.85 3.64 9.70
CA GLY A 4 -4.99 2.65 9.04
C GLY A 4 -4.35 3.14 7.76
N PHE A 5 -3.55 2.25 7.17
CA PHE A 5 -2.91 2.50 5.89
C PHE A 5 -3.95 2.52 4.77
N THR A 6 -3.67 3.28 3.72
CA THR A 6 -4.47 3.25 2.48
C THR A 6 -3.56 2.87 1.32
N LEU A 7 -3.90 1.81 0.61
CA LEU A 7 -3.29 1.47 -0.67
C LEU A 7 -4.18 1.99 -1.80
N PHE A 8 -3.67 2.94 -2.57
CA PHE A 8 -4.27 3.33 -3.83
C PHE A 8 -3.78 2.36 -4.91
N ALA A 9 -4.73 1.68 -5.55
CA ALA A 9 -4.49 0.76 -6.65
C ALA A 9 -5.06 1.35 -7.93
N PHE A 10 -4.19 1.70 -8.86
CA PHE A 10 -4.53 2.30 -10.14
C PHE A 10 -4.49 1.31 -11.30
N ALA A 11 -3.78 0.18 -11.13
CA ALA A 11 -3.84 -0.93 -12.08
C ALA A 11 -5.14 -1.73 -11.93
N GLU A 12 -5.62 -2.24 -13.05
CA GLU A 12 -6.77 -3.15 -13.11
C GLU A 12 -6.45 -4.53 -12.53
N ASN A 13 -5.17 -4.93 -12.54
CA ASN A 13 -4.73 -6.21 -11.99
C ASN A 13 -4.81 -6.19 -10.45
N PRO A 14 -5.64 -7.05 -9.82
CA PRO A 14 -5.84 -7.02 -8.39
C PRO A 14 -4.72 -7.71 -7.61
N ARG A 15 -3.81 -8.45 -8.27
CA ARG A 15 -2.81 -9.32 -7.63
C ARG A 15 -1.99 -8.62 -6.53
N VAL A 16 -1.47 -7.43 -6.82
CA VAL A 16 -0.67 -6.65 -5.86
C VAL A 16 -1.54 -6.18 -4.70
N ALA A 17 -2.75 -5.69 -4.99
CA ALA A 17 -3.69 -5.23 -3.97
C ALA A 17 -4.11 -6.38 -3.03
N ASP A 18 -4.42 -7.57 -3.56
CA ASP A 18 -4.73 -8.76 -2.77
C ASP A 18 -3.55 -9.21 -1.91
N ALA A 19 -2.32 -9.15 -2.45
CA ALA A 19 -1.12 -9.50 -1.70
C ALA A 19 -0.87 -8.53 -0.54
N PHE A 20 -1.13 -7.23 -0.72
CA PHE A 20 -1.11 -6.25 0.37
C PHE A 20 -2.23 -6.50 1.39
N GLN A 21 -3.43 -6.88 0.96
CA GLN A 21 -4.53 -7.22 1.87
C GLN A 21 -4.18 -8.41 2.77
N ALA A 22 -3.63 -9.48 2.18
CA ALA A 22 -3.20 -10.66 2.91
C ALA A 22 -2.04 -10.37 3.87
N ALA A 23 -1.09 -9.53 3.45
CA ALA A 23 0.01 -9.11 4.30
C ALA A 23 -0.46 -8.25 5.49
N ALA A 24 -1.41 -7.36 5.26
CA ALA A 24 -2.00 -6.53 6.31
C ALA A 24 -2.75 -7.37 7.36
N ASP A 25 -3.53 -8.36 6.91
CA ASP A 25 -4.21 -9.33 7.77
C ASP A 25 -3.20 -10.12 8.62
N THR A 26 -2.14 -10.62 7.99
CA THR A 26 -1.07 -11.38 8.66
C THR A 26 -0.40 -10.61 9.80
N ILE A 27 -0.18 -9.30 9.63
CA ILE A 27 0.49 -8.47 10.65
C ILE A 27 -0.49 -7.65 11.52
N GLY A 28 -1.80 -7.90 11.35
CA GLY A 28 -2.87 -7.28 12.13
C GLY A 28 -2.97 -5.76 11.98
N VAL A 29 -2.70 -5.22 10.78
CA VAL A 29 -2.81 -3.77 10.53
C VAL A 29 -4.02 -3.44 9.68
N PRO A 30 -4.77 -2.37 10.03
CA PRO A 30 -5.87 -1.91 9.18
C PRO A 30 -5.30 -1.37 7.87
N LEU A 31 -5.72 -1.98 6.76
CA LEU A 31 -5.43 -1.53 5.40
C LEU A 31 -6.74 -1.29 4.66
N ASN A 32 -6.88 -0.10 4.08
CA ASN A 32 -7.95 0.24 3.17
C ASN A 32 -7.41 0.21 1.73
N ILE A 33 -8.12 -0.45 0.82
CA ILE A 33 -7.73 -0.51 -0.60
C ILE A 33 -8.70 0.37 -1.39
N VAL A 34 -8.17 1.42 -2.00
CA VAL A 34 -8.92 2.32 -2.88
C VAL A 34 -8.51 2.02 -4.32
N ARG A 35 -9.44 1.48 -5.10
CA ARG A 35 -9.25 1.22 -6.53
C ARG A 35 -9.75 2.43 -7.31
N ASP A 36 -8.85 3.21 -7.89
CA ASP A 36 -9.21 4.43 -8.62
C ASP A 36 -8.33 4.63 -9.85
N ALA A 37 -8.60 3.86 -10.90
CA ALA A 37 -7.81 3.91 -12.13
C ALA A 37 -7.83 5.28 -12.84
N ALA A 38 -8.79 6.15 -12.50
CA ALA A 38 -8.97 7.48 -13.08
C ALA A 38 -8.32 8.61 -12.27
N ALA A 39 -7.74 8.31 -11.10
CA ALA A 39 -7.20 9.34 -10.23
C ALA A 39 -6.01 10.07 -10.88
N PRO A 40 -5.97 11.42 -10.85
CA PRO A 40 -4.80 12.18 -11.29
C PRO A 40 -3.54 11.85 -10.46
N ALA A 41 -3.71 11.19 -9.31
CA ALA A 41 -2.65 10.63 -8.51
C ALA A 41 -1.76 9.63 -9.28
N ARG A 42 -2.31 8.83 -10.21
CA ARG A 42 -1.50 7.96 -11.08
C ARG A 42 -0.51 8.77 -11.92
N LEU A 43 -0.96 9.90 -12.49
CA LEU A 43 -0.09 10.81 -13.23
C LEU A 43 0.94 11.52 -12.35
N ARG A 44 0.64 11.76 -11.07
CA ARG A 44 1.55 12.43 -10.13
C ARG A 44 2.63 11.51 -9.57
N TYR A 45 2.31 10.26 -9.28
CA TYR A 45 3.24 9.30 -8.68
C TYR A 45 3.95 8.40 -9.70
N GLY A 46 3.44 8.32 -10.94
CA GLY A 46 4.03 7.51 -12.00
C GLY A 46 4.11 6.02 -11.67
N SER A 47 3.29 5.56 -10.71
CA SER A 47 3.28 4.19 -10.20
C SER A 47 1.85 3.65 -10.18
N ASP A 48 1.66 2.35 -10.39
CA ASP A 48 0.34 1.72 -10.38
C ASP A 48 -0.22 1.50 -8.97
N PHE A 49 0.63 1.48 -7.95
CA PHE A 49 0.24 1.30 -6.56
C PHE A 49 0.96 2.31 -5.66
N VAL A 50 0.23 2.91 -4.71
CA VAL A 50 0.78 3.89 -3.75
C VAL A 50 0.24 3.59 -2.36
N LEU A 51 1.13 3.33 -1.41
CA LEU A 51 0.81 3.10 -0.01
C LEU A 51 0.97 4.40 0.79
N VAL A 52 -0.08 4.77 1.49
CA VAL A 52 -0.19 6.02 2.26
C VAL A 52 -0.50 5.71 3.72
N ARG A 53 0.20 6.41 4.62
CA ARG A 53 -0.03 6.36 6.07
C ARG A 53 -1.29 7.14 6.47
N PRO A 54 -1.85 6.88 7.66
CA PRO A 54 -2.95 7.67 8.21
C PRO A 54 -2.63 9.16 8.38
N ASP A 55 -1.34 9.52 8.48
CA ASP A 55 -0.85 10.91 8.50
C ASP A 55 -0.72 11.55 7.09
N GLN A 56 -1.28 10.90 6.06
CA GLN A 56 -1.28 11.36 4.65
C GLN A 56 0.10 11.39 3.95
N PHE A 57 1.11 10.75 4.53
CA PHE A 57 2.42 10.58 3.89
C PHE A 57 2.49 9.29 3.06
N VAL A 58 3.05 9.39 1.86
CA VAL A 58 3.40 8.23 1.02
C VAL A 58 4.60 7.51 1.62
N VAL A 59 4.48 6.20 1.82
CA VAL A 59 5.55 5.34 2.36
C VAL A 59 6.10 4.37 1.33
N TRP A 60 5.36 4.12 0.26
CA TRP A 60 5.81 3.27 -0.84
C TRP A 60 5.00 3.59 -2.10
N ALA A 61 5.65 3.48 -3.26
CA ALA A 61 5.01 3.52 -4.56
C ALA A 61 5.75 2.56 -5.51
N GLY A 62 5.00 1.84 -6.34
CA GLY A 62 5.58 0.89 -7.29
C GLY A 62 4.54 0.29 -8.23
N ASN A 63 5.02 -0.38 -9.28
CA ASN A 63 4.16 -1.06 -10.26
C ASN A 63 3.94 -2.54 -9.93
N ASP A 64 4.83 -3.12 -9.12
CA ASP A 64 4.76 -4.48 -8.62
C ASP A 64 5.31 -4.51 -7.19
N ALA A 65 4.94 -5.52 -6.41
CA ALA A 65 5.40 -5.69 -5.05
C ALA A 65 5.92 -7.11 -4.85
N ALA A 66 7.25 -7.26 -4.86
CA ALA A 66 7.91 -8.53 -4.61
C ALA A 66 7.59 -9.08 -3.21
N ASP A 67 7.65 -8.21 -2.18
CA ASP A 67 7.40 -8.58 -0.78
C ASP A 67 6.49 -7.56 -0.06
N PRO A 68 5.16 -7.64 -0.22
CA PRO A 68 4.20 -6.75 0.43
C PRO A 68 4.27 -6.76 1.95
N ASN A 69 4.61 -7.91 2.54
CA ASN A 69 4.82 -8.07 3.98
C ASN A 69 5.97 -7.21 4.49
N GLU A 70 7.10 -7.20 3.78
CA GLU A 70 8.24 -6.40 4.17
C GLU A 70 7.96 -4.91 3.99
N ILE A 71 7.30 -4.53 2.89
CA ILE A 71 6.88 -3.15 2.65
C ILE A 71 6.00 -2.65 3.79
N LEU A 72 4.99 -3.43 4.21
CA LEU A 72 4.12 -3.06 5.33
C LEU A 72 4.85 -3.05 6.68
N ARG A 73 5.77 -3.98 6.93
CA ARG A 73 6.61 -3.97 8.15
C ARG A 73 7.45 -2.70 8.25
N ARG A 74 8.13 -2.32 7.17
CA ARG A 74 8.90 -1.07 7.08
C ARG A 74 7.97 0.14 7.26
N ALA A 75 6.82 0.15 6.59
CA ALA A 75 5.84 1.24 6.67
C ALA A 75 5.23 1.42 8.08
N THR A 76 5.16 0.34 8.87
CA THR A 76 4.66 0.34 10.26
C THR A 76 5.76 0.61 11.29
N GLY A 77 7.00 0.85 10.86
CA GLY A 77 8.14 1.04 11.76
C GLY A 77 8.58 -0.25 12.48
N ARG A 78 8.07 -1.41 12.05
CA ARG A 78 8.53 -2.73 12.50
C ARG A 78 9.74 -3.13 11.67
N THR A 79 10.88 -2.49 11.92
CA THR A 79 12.15 -2.98 11.38
C THR A 79 12.44 -4.34 12.02
N ILE A 80 12.91 -5.29 11.21
CA ILE A 80 13.53 -6.49 11.74
C ILE A 80 14.83 -6.05 12.43
N ASP A 81 14.88 -6.11 13.76
CA ASP A 81 16.18 -6.11 14.44
C ASP A 81 16.94 -7.36 13.94
N ALA A 82 18.11 -7.11 13.36
CA ALA A 82 19.01 -8.11 12.80
C ALA A 82 19.80 -8.82 13.90
#